data_AF-A0ABD5PVE3-F1
#
_entry.id   AF-A0ABD5PVE3-F1
#
_cell.length_a   1.000
_cell.length_b   1.000
_cell.length_c   1.000
_cell.angle_alpha   90.00
_cell.angle_beta   90.00
_cell.angle_gamma   90.00
#
_symmetry.space_group_name_H-M   'P 1'
#
loop_
_entity.id
_entity.type
_entity.pdbx_description
1 polymer ?
#
loop_
_entity_poly.entity_id
_entity_poly.type
_entity_poly.pdbx_seq_one_letter_code
_entity_poly.pdbx_strand_id
1 'polypeptide(L)'
;MRLTPSWFRSSPDAPSEERDEDADTTAGVTIYHTTGSEFSGEGVGESDRVGEFLPESNDSLLAIVEGMQTPVTVDEVTDELIGPARPSIEMWAAVHERLHRERLPALDASGDIEFDEAQGLVERPAQRGERNLLSLTALGAISIAFLVVLVALVSTSVLTAVLVTLVTTAAVWFVPG
;
A
#
# COMPACT_ATOMS: atom_id res chain seq x y z
N MET A 1 -28.25 -26.41 -21.93
CA MET A 1 -27.04 -27.09 -22.44
C MET A 1 -26.34 -27.72 -21.24
N ARG A 2 -26.29 -29.05 -21.18
CA ARG A 2 -25.54 -29.81 -20.19
C ARG A 2 -24.68 -30.79 -20.98
N LEU A 3 -23.37 -30.67 -20.88
CA LEU A 3 -22.45 -31.67 -21.41
C LEU A 3 -21.55 -32.10 -20.26
N THR A 4 -21.93 -33.23 -19.68
CA THR A 4 -21.13 -34.05 -18.76
C THR A 4 -20.03 -34.77 -19.54
N PRO A 5 -18.85 -35.02 -18.93
CA PRO A 5 -17.74 -35.73 -19.56
C PRO A 5 -17.86 -37.25 -19.39
N SER A 6 -17.32 -38.02 -20.34
CA SER A 6 -17.07 -39.45 -20.16
C SER A 6 -15.80 -39.85 -20.92
N TRP A 7 -14.75 -40.14 -20.17
CA TRP A 7 -13.62 -40.95 -20.63
C TRP A 7 -14.06 -42.41 -20.73
N PHE A 8 -13.70 -43.10 -21.83
CA PHE A 8 -13.24 -44.50 -21.91
C PHE A 8 -13.09 -44.91 -23.39
N ARG A 9 -11.86 -45.25 -23.82
CA ARG A 9 -11.54 -46.37 -24.74
C ARG A 9 -10.02 -46.51 -24.81
N SER A 10 -9.40 -47.39 -24.02
CA SER A 10 -9.06 -48.80 -24.35
C SER A 10 -8.15 -48.95 -25.58
N SER A 11 -6.89 -49.31 -25.31
CA SER A 11 -5.95 -49.95 -26.25
C SER A 11 -6.36 -51.43 -26.45
N PRO A 12 -6.24 -52.01 -27.66
CA PRO A 12 -5.25 -53.07 -27.84
C PRO A 12 -4.64 -53.24 -29.26
N ASP A 13 -3.39 -53.72 -29.27
CA ASP A 13 -2.66 -54.65 -30.17
C ASP A 13 -2.72 -54.59 -31.72
N ALA A 14 -1.53 -54.86 -32.28
CA ALA A 14 -0.98 -54.75 -33.65
C ALA A 14 -1.41 -55.87 -34.64
N PRO A 15 -0.69 -56.14 -35.77
CA PRO A 15 -0.18 -55.30 -36.87
C PRO A 15 -0.75 -55.75 -38.25
N SER A 16 -0.65 -54.90 -39.29
CA SER A 16 -0.67 -55.39 -40.67
C SER A 16 0.06 -54.42 -41.60
N GLU A 17 1.08 -54.95 -42.24
CA GLU A 17 1.93 -54.34 -43.25
C GLU A 17 1.11 -53.83 -44.45
N GLU A 18 1.50 -52.68 -45.02
CA GLU A 18 1.85 -52.48 -46.44
C GLU A 18 1.68 -51.01 -46.88
N ARG A 19 2.79 -50.46 -47.38
CA ARG A 19 2.93 -49.46 -48.46
C ARG A 19 2.68 -47.95 -48.26
N ASP A 20 3.78 -47.26 -48.55
CA ASP A 20 3.95 -46.07 -49.40
C ASP A 20 3.66 -44.68 -48.81
N GLU A 21 4.79 -44.02 -48.53
CA GLU A 21 5.18 -42.68 -49.00
C GLU A 21 4.46 -41.43 -48.45
N ASP A 22 5.32 -40.53 -47.97
CA ASP A 22 5.13 -39.09 -47.74
C ASP A 22 4.15 -38.64 -46.66
N ALA A 23 4.70 -38.14 -45.55
CA ALA A 23 4.66 -36.71 -45.23
C ALA A 23 5.23 -36.42 -43.84
N ASP A 24 6.05 -35.38 -43.80
CA ASP A 24 6.42 -34.58 -42.63
C ASP A 24 6.88 -35.31 -41.38
N THR A 25 8.22 -35.38 -41.28
CA THR A 25 8.93 -35.39 -40.00
C THR A 25 8.55 -34.11 -39.24
N THR A 26 7.40 -34.13 -38.56
CA THR A 26 7.10 -33.21 -37.47
C THR A 26 8.20 -33.44 -36.45
N ALA A 27 9.20 -32.56 -36.49
CA ALA A 27 10.22 -32.45 -35.47
C ALA A 27 9.49 -32.32 -34.14
N GLY A 28 9.47 -33.42 -33.38
CA GLY A 28 8.97 -33.43 -32.02
C GLY A 28 9.74 -32.36 -31.27
N VAL A 29 9.05 -31.27 -30.95
CA VAL A 29 9.54 -30.28 -30.00
C VAL A 29 9.80 -31.03 -28.71
N THR A 30 11.07 -31.25 -28.41
CA THR A 30 11.49 -31.73 -27.11
C THR A 30 11.19 -30.59 -26.15
N ILE A 31 10.07 -30.67 -25.44
CA ILE A 31 9.84 -29.84 -24.26
C ILE A 31 10.85 -30.33 -23.23
N TYR A 32 11.96 -29.60 -23.09
CA TYR A 32 12.85 -29.75 -21.96
C TYR A 32 12.09 -29.28 -20.72
N HIS A 33 11.42 -30.20 -20.04
CA HIS A 33 11.17 -30.02 -18.61
C HIS A 33 12.53 -30.18 -17.92
N THR A 34 13.29 -29.08 -17.85
CA THR A 34 14.27 -28.98 -16.79
C THR A 34 13.47 -28.74 -15.52
N THR A 35 13.22 -29.80 -14.76
CA THR A 35 12.97 -29.66 -13.34
C THR A 35 14.27 -29.17 -12.72
N GLY A 36 14.54 -27.87 -12.87
CA GLY A 36 15.56 -27.14 -12.13
C GLY A 36 15.11 -27.00 -10.68
N SER A 37 14.94 -28.15 -10.01
CA SER A 37 14.97 -28.25 -8.56
C SER A 37 16.44 -28.19 -8.16
N GLU A 38 17.01 -26.99 -8.23
CA GLU A 38 18.28 -26.64 -7.61
C GLU A 38 18.11 -25.30 -6.87
N PHE A 39 17.03 -25.19 -6.08
CA PHE A 39 17.02 -24.25 -4.95
C PHE A 39 17.75 -24.91 -3.77
N SER A 40 19.03 -25.21 -3.96
CA SER A 40 19.88 -25.85 -2.96
C SER A 40 21.32 -25.43 -3.24
N GLY A 41 21.66 -24.19 -2.88
CA GLY A 41 23.04 -23.78 -3.08
C GLY A 41 23.50 -22.36 -2.77
N GLU A 42 22.74 -21.43 -2.14
CA GLU A 42 23.36 -20.11 -1.84
C GLU A 42 22.84 -19.40 -0.58
N GLY A 43 22.52 -20.15 0.48
CA GLY A 43 21.92 -19.60 1.71
C GLY A 43 22.82 -18.68 2.58
N VAL A 44 24.03 -18.32 2.15
CA VAL A 44 24.90 -17.39 2.90
C VAL A 44 25.31 -16.17 2.06
N GLY A 45 25.50 -16.32 0.75
CA GLY A 45 25.83 -15.21 -0.14
C GLY A 45 24.61 -14.45 -0.65
N GLU A 46 23.49 -15.15 -0.85
CA GLU A 46 22.28 -14.52 -1.41
C GLU A 46 21.54 -13.69 -0.35
N SER A 47 21.44 -14.18 0.89
CA SER A 47 20.86 -13.40 1.99
C SER A 47 21.63 -12.12 2.29
N ASP A 48 22.95 -12.13 2.15
CA ASP A 48 23.81 -10.96 2.36
C ASP A 48 23.62 -9.91 1.25
N ARG A 49 23.45 -10.36 0.00
CA ARG A 49 23.15 -9.48 -1.16
C ARG A 49 21.73 -8.91 -1.12
N VAL A 50 20.74 -9.68 -0.68
CA VAL A 50 19.36 -9.19 -0.50
C VAL A 50 19.32 -8.14 0.63
N GLY A 51 20.13 -8.34 1.67
CA GLY A 51 20.31 -7.40 2.77
C GLY A 51 20.79 -6.01 2.33
N GLU A 52 21.53 -5.89 1.22
CA GLU A 52 21.99 -4.61 0.67
C GLU A 52 20.82 -3.70 0.25
N PHE A 53 19.73 -4.31 -0.22
CA PHE A 53 18.55 -3.60 -0.70
C PHE A 53 17.47 -3.41 0.36
N LEU A 54 17.60 -4.11 1.49
CA LEU A 54 16.66 -4.00 2.59
C LEU A 54 17.17 -3.00 3.63
N PRO A 55 16.29 -2.17 4.20
CA PRO A 55 16.67 -1.31 5.31
C PRO A 55 17.16 -2.15 6.50
N GLU A 56 18.17 -1.65 7.22
CA GLU A 56 18.78 -2.36 8.36
C GLU A 56 17.77 -2.70 9.48
N SER A 57 16.70 -1.90 9.60
CA SER A 57 15.69 -2.04 10.66
C SER A 57 14.25 -1.97 10.14
N ASN A 58 13.32 -2.56 10.90
CA ASN A 58 11.89 -2.46 10.63
C ASN A 58 11.40 -1.01 10.71
N ASP A 59 11.94 -0.19 11.62
CA ASP A 59 11.61 1.23 11.74
C ASP A 59 11.96 2.02 10.46
N SER A 60 13.10 1.70 9.85
CA SER A 60 13.51 2.32 8.59
C SER A 60 12.61 1.88 7.43
N LEU A 61 12.19 0.62 7.40
CA LEU A 61 11.22 0.13 6.42
C LEU A 61 9.84 0.79 6.62
N LEU A 62 9.40 0.94 7.86
CA LEU A 62 8.16 1.62 8.20
C LEU A 62 8.17 3.08 7.71
N ALA A 63 9.25 3.82 7.94
CA ALA A 63 9.37 5.21 7.49
C ALA A 63 9.24 5.35 5.96
N ILE A 64 9.73 4.37 5.20
CA ILE A 64 9.57 4.32 3.74
C ILE A 64 8.10 4.09 3.38
N VAL A 65 7.48 3.05 3.95
CA VAL A 65 6.06 2.72 3.72
C VAL A 65 5.14 3.90 4.11
N GLU A 66 5.41 4.60 5.21
CA GLU A 66 4.65 5.78 5.65
C GLU A 66 4.74 6.94 4.66
N GLY A 67 5.89 7.09 3.99
CA GLY A 67 6.12 8.06 2.93
C GLY A 67 5.40 7.73 1.62
N MET A 68 4.96 6.49 1.45
CA MET A 68 4.20 6.05 0.28
C MET A 68 2.70 6.36 0.44
N GLN A 69 1.98 6.40 -0.69
CA GLN A 69 0.54 6.64 -0.71
C GLN A 69 -0.21 5.32 -0.51
N THR A 70 -0.51 4.97 0.75
CA THR A 70 -1.29 3.75 1.07
C THR A 70 -2.74 3.85 0.58
N PRO A 71 -3.35 2.73 0.12
CA PRO A 71 -2.81 1.36 0.14
C PRO A 71 -1.74 1.13 -0.95
N VAL A 72 -0.70 0.37 -0.63
CA VAL A 72 0.40 0.02 -1.56
C VAL A 72 0.61 -1.49 -1.63
N THR A 73 1.09 -2.00 -2.75
CA THR A 73 1.42 -3.42 -2.89
C THR A 73 2.85 -3.74 -2.47
N VAL A 74 3.14 -5.01 -2.17
CA VAL A 74 4.52 -5.46 -1.91
C VAL A 74 5.43 -5.18 -3.12
N ASP A 75 4.90 -5.29 -4.34
CA ASP A 75 5.62 -4.94 -5.58
C ASP A 75 6.06 -3.48 -5.57
N GLU A 76 5.16 -2.56 -5.21
CA GLU A 76 5.47 -1.12 -5.15
C GLU A 76 6.50 -0.80 -4.06
N VAL A 77 6.40 -1.45 -2.89
CA VAL A 77 7.41 -1.31 -1.82
C VAL A 77 8.76 -1.85 -2.28
N THR A 78 8.76 -2.97 -3.01
CA THR A 78 9.98 -3.56 -3.58
C THR A 78 10.60 -2.60 -4.60
N ASP A 79 9.79 -2.07 -5.51
CA ASP A 79 10.21 -1.12 -6.55
C ASP A 79 10.78 0.17 -5.95
N GLU A 80 10.21 0.67 -4.86
CA GLU A 80 10.74 1.86 -4.16
C GLU A 80 12.14 1.58 -3.57
N LEU A 81 12.33 0.40 -2.97
CA LEU A 81 13.60 0.02 -2.35
C LEU A 81 14.72 -0.20 -3.37
N ILE A 82 14.40 -0.81 -4.51
CA ILE A 82 15.43 -1.24 -5.48
C ILE A 82 15.50 -0.39 -6.74
N GLY A 83 14.50 0.47 -6.97
CA GLY A 83 14.38 1.36 -8.12
C GLY A 83 15.62 2.20 -8.43
N PRO A 84 16.38 2.69 -7.44
CA PRO A 84 17.63 3.42 -7.70
C PRO A 84 18.73 2.57 -8.34
N ALA A 85 18.81 1.28 -7.98
CA ALA A 85 19.88 0.39 -8.39
C ALA A 85 19.52 -0.47 -9.61
N ARG A 86 18.22 -0.73 -9.83
CA ARG A 86 17.69 -1.59 -10.90
C ARG A 86 18.45 -2.93 -11.01
N PRO A 87 18.43 -3.74 -9.95
CA PRO A 87 19.15 -5.01 -9.94
C PRO A 87 18.48 -6.03 -10.88
N SER A 88 19.03 -7.25 -10.95
CA SER A 88 18.45 -8.32 -11.75
C SER A 88 17.06 -8.75 -11.24
N ILE A 89 16.29 -9.43 -12.08
CA ILE A 89 14.94 -9.88 -11.72
C ILE A 89 14.94 -10.88 -10.56
N GLU A 90 16.01 -11.69 -10.45
CA GLU A 90 16.20 -12.64 -9.35
C GLU A 90 16.36 -11.90 -8.02
N MET A 91 17.11 -10.78 -8.03
CA MET A 91 17.29 -9.94 -6.84
C MET A 91 15.99 -9.22 -6.46
N TRP A 92 15.27 -8.68 -7.44
CA TRP A 92 13.93 -8.10 -7.22
C TRP A 92 13.01 -9.13 -6.55
N ALA A 93 12.97 -10.36 -7.07
CA ALA A 93 12.14 -11.43 -6.52
C ALA A 93 12.56 -11.84 -5.11
N ALA A 94 13.86 -11.89 -4.84
CA ALA A 94 14.38 -12.23 -3.51
C ALA A 94 14.04 -11.15 -2.46
N VAL A 95 14.14 -9.86 -2.82
CA VAL A 95 13.72 -8.74 -1.96
C VAL A 95 12.21 -8.79 -1.72
N HIS A 96 11.40 -8.96 -2.78
CA HIS A 96 9.95 -9.10 -2.69
C HIS A 96 9.56 -10.24 -1.74
N GLU A 97 10.16 -11.42 -1.90
CA GLU A 97 9.89 -12.59 -1.06
C GLU A 97 10.24 -12.33 0.41
N ARG A 98 11.39 -11.69 0.67
CA ARG A 98 11.82 -11.35 2.02
C ARG A 98 10.90 -10.32 2.68
N LEU A 99 10.39 -9.36 1.90
CA LEU A 99 9.38 -8.40 2.36
C LEU A 99 8.08 -9.12 2.73
N HIS A 100 7.56 -9.93 1.80
CA HIS A 100 6.28 -10.63 1.95
C HIS A 100 6.28 -11.63 3.10
N ARG A 101 7.33 -12.45 3.26
CA ARG A 101 7.36 -13.52 4.27
C ARG A 101 7.80 -13.10 5.66
N GLU A 102 8.64 -12.07 5.76
CA GLU A 102 9.32 -11.78 7.03
C GLU A 102 9.08 -10.36 7.52
N ARG A 103 9.35 -9.37 6.67
CA ARG A 103 9.41 -7.98 7.14
C ARG A 103 8.04 -7.35 7.30
N LEU A 104 7.17 -7.48 6.30
CA LEU A 104 5.80 -6.93 6.37
C LEU A 104 4.95 -7.66 7.42
N PRO A 105 4.98 -9.01 7.53
CA PRO A 105 4.31 -9.70 8.64
C PRO A 105 4.83 -9.29 10.01
N ALA A 106 6.14 -9.01 10.15
CA ALA A 106 6.68 -8.53 11.42
C ALA A 106 6.17 -7.14 11.80
N LEU A 107 6.01 -6.24 10.83
CA LEU A 107 5.44 -4.90 11.03
C LEU A 107 3.92 -4.94 11.30
N ASP A 108 3.21 -5.89 10.70
CA ASP A 108 1.79 -6.14 10.99
C ASP A 108 1.62 -6.70 12.42
N ALA A 109 2.46 -7.65 12.81
CA ALA A 109 2.45 -8.23 14.14
C ALA A 109 2.77 -7.21 15.25
N SER A 110 3.58 -6.18 14.97
CA SER A 110 3.79 -5.05 15.88
C SER A 110 2.66 -4.01 15.86
N GLY A 111 1.76 -4.08 14.88
CA GLY A 111 0.65 -3.16 14.70
C GLY A 111 1.05 -1.82 14.08
N ASP A 112 2.22 -1.77 13.44
CA ASP A 112 2.74 -0.57 12.78
C ASP A 112 2.12 -0.38 11.38
N ILE A 113 1.72 -1.48 10.73
CA ILE A 113 0.97 -1.52 9.47
C ILE A 113 -0.17 -2.52 9.57
N GLU A 114 -1.04 -2.56 8.56
CA GLU A 114 -1.96 -3.67 8.31
C GLU A 114 -1.53 -4.36 7.01
N PHE A 115 -1.20 -5.66 7.09
CA PHE A 115 -0.71 -6.44 5.95
C PHE A 115 -1.71 -7.54 5.55
N ASP A 116 -2.28 -7.42 4.35
CA ASP A 116 -3.04 -8.50 3.72
C ASP A 116 -2.09 -9.41 2.93
N GLU A 117 -1.73 -10.55 3.52
CA GLU A 117 -0.83 -11.53 2.91
C GLU A 117 -1.38 -12.11 1.60
N ALA A 118 -2.70 -12.28 1.50
CA ALA A 118 -3.35 -12.91 0.34
C ALA A 118 -3.39 -11.97 -0.87
N GLN A 119 -3.52 -10.66 -0.62
CA GLN A 119 -3.49 -9.64 -1.67
C GLN A 119 -2.12 -8.99 -1.85
N GLY A 120 -1.19 -9.22 -0.93
CA GLY A 120 0.09 -8.50 -0.88
C GLY A 120 -0.11 -6.99 -0.68
N LEU A 121 -1.12 -6.60 0.09
CA LEU A 121 -1.50 -5.21 0.30
C LEU A 121 -1.00 -4.72 1.65
N VAL A 122 -0.38 -3.55 1.65
CA VAL A 122 0.07 -2.85 2.84
C VAL A 122 -0.76 -1.59 3.01
N GLU A 123 -1.45 -1.51 4.14
CA GLU A 123 -2.24 -0.36 4.53
C GLU A 123 -1.68 0.28 5.80
N ARG A 124 -2.04 1.55 6.01
CA ARG A 124 -1.83 2.16 7.32
C ARG A 124 -2.73 1.46 8.32
N PRO A 125 -2.26 1.25 9.56
CA PRO A 125 -3.07 0.59 10.56
C PRO A 125 -4.35 1.38 10.69
N ALA A 126 -5.49 0.72 10.43
CA ALA A 126 -6.78 1.33 10.67
C ALA A 126 -6.75 1.80 12.13
N GLN A 127 -6.73 3.13 12.37
CA GLN A 127 -6.78 3.66 13.72
C GLN A 127 -8.01 3.05 14.36
N ARG A 128 -7.80 1.99 15.17
CA ARG A 128 -8.82 1.17 15.78
C ARG A 128 -9.66 2.08 16.66
N GLY A 129 -10.73 2.64 16.10
CA GLY A 129 -11.87 3.26 16.77
C GLY A 129 -11.66 4.34 17.85
N GLU A 130 -10.46 4.68 18.31
CA GLU A 130 -10.26 5.50 19.52
C GLU A 130 -9.60 6.85 19.24
N ARG A 131 -8.99 7.04 18.06
CA ARG A 131 -8.44 8.34 17.64
C ARG A 131 -9.41 9.20 16.82
N ASN A 132 -10.47 8.59 16.26
CA ASN A 132 -11.50 9.30 15.49
C ASN A 132 -12.61 9.91 16.36
N LEU A 133 -12.81 9.43 17.60
CA LEU A 133 -13.75 10.07 18.53
C LEU A 133 -13.13 11.30 19.23
N LEU A 134 -11.81 11.29 19.44
CA LEU A 134 -11.09 12.42 20.06
C LEU A 134 -10.75 13.52 19.04
N SER A 135 -10.53 13.18 17.76
CA SER A 135 -10.23 14.16 16.71
C SER A 135 -11.45 14.95 16.23
N LEU A 136 -12.65 14.36 16.22
CA LEU A 136 -13.89 15.08 15.92
C LEU A 136 -14.26 16.07 17.04
N THR A 137 -13.98 15.69 18.28
CA THR A 137 -14.22 16.53 19.47
C THR A 137 -13.23 17.70 19.54
N ALA A 138 -11.96 17.47 19.19
CA ALA A 138 -10.93 18.51 19.19
C ALA A 138 -11.14 19.55 18.07
N LEU A 139 -11.50 19.14 16.85
CA LEU A 139 -11.83 20.08 15.77
C LEU A 139 -13.12 20.88 16.07
N GLY A 140 -14.12 20.23 16.67
CA GLY A 140 -15.34 20.91 17.14
C GLY A 140 -15.04 21.96 18.22
N ALA A 141 -14.21 21.63 19.21
CA ALA A 141 -13.84 22.55 20.28
C ALA A 141 -13.04 23.77 19.77
N ILE A 142 -12.11 23.58 18.83
CA ILE A 142 -11.33 24.67 18.23
C ILE A 142 -12.25 25.58 17.39
N SER A 143 -13.18 25.00 16.62
CA SER A 143 -14.16 25.75 15.83
C SER A 143 -15.11 26.57 16.72
N ILE A 144 -15.60 25.99 17.81
CA ILE A 144 -16.48 26.67 18.77
C ILE A 144 -15.73 27.80 19.49
N ALA A 145 -14.49 27.56 19.94
CA ALA A 145 -13.68 28.58 20.59
C ALA A 145 -13.42 29.78 19.66
N PHE A 146 -13.09 29.52 18.39
CA PHE A 146 -12.89 30.58 17.40
C PHE A 146 -14.17 31.37 17.13
N LEU A 147 -15.32 30.68 17.03
CA LEU A 147 -16.62 31.33 16.84
C LEU A 147 -17.01 32.21 18.03
N VAL A 148 -16.76 31.76 19.27
CA VAL A 148 -17.00 32.56 20.49
C VAL A 148 -16.13 33.81 20.51
N VAL A 149 -14.85 33.69 20.15
CA VAL A 149 -13.93 34.84 20.06
C VAL A 149 -14.39 35.84 19.00
N LEU A 150 -14.79 35.37 17.81
CA LEU A 150 -15.32 36.23 16.75
C LEU A 150 -16.58 36.97 17.18
N VAL A 151 -17.53 36.28 17.82
CA VAL A 151 -18.76 36.91 18.32
C VAL A 151 -18.46 37.96 19.39
N ALA A 152 -17.54 37.70 20.32
CA ALA A 152 -17.13 38.68 21.32
C ALA A 152 -16.46 39.91 20.68
N LEU A 153 -15.62 39.70 19.66
CA LEU A 153 -14.94 40.79 18.95
C LEU A 153 -15.93 41.64 18.14
N VAL A 154 -16.89 41.02 17.46
CA VAL A 154 -17.97 41.75 16.77
C VAL A 154 -18.83 42.50 17.77
N SER A 155 -19.20 41.89 18.90
CA SER A 155 -20.02 42.56 19.93
C SER A 155 -19.31 43.76 20.55
N THR A 156 -18.03 43.65 20.86
CA THR A 156 -17.24 44.77 21.39
C THR A 156 -17.07 45.88 20.35
N SER A 157 -16.87 45.53 19.07
CA SER A 157 -16.82 46.49 17.96
C SER A 157 -18.14 47.25 17.79
N VAL A 158 -19.28 46.56 17.77
CA VAL A 158 -20.60 47.21 17.67
C VAL A 158 -20.87 48.10 18.89
N LEU A 159 -20.55 47.63 20.09
CA LEU A 159 -20.79 48.39 21.32
C LEU A 159 -19.94 49.66 21.39
N THR A 160 -18.68 49.58 20.99
CA THR A 160 -17.80 50.76 20.87
C THR A 160 -18.27 51.71 19.78
N ALA A 161 -18.68 51.22 18.62
CA ALA A 161 -19.23 52.06 17.55
C ALA A 161 -20.50 52.80 17.98
N VAL A 162 -21.44 52.12 18.67
CA VAL A 162 -22.67 52.74 19.20
C VAL A 162 -22.33 53.79 20.26
N LEU A 163 -21.41 53.48 21.18
CA LEU A 163 -20.98 54.43 22.21
C LEU A 163 -20.36 55.69 21.59
N VAL A 164 -19.44 55.53 20.63
CA VAL A 164 -18.82 56.66 19.90
C VAL A 164 -19.88 57.47 19.16
N THR A 165 -20.85 56.81 18.53
CA THR A 165 -21.94 57.50 17.82
C THR A 165 -22.83 58.29 18.80
N LEU A 166 -23.14 57.75 19.97
CA LEU A 166 -23.90 58.46 21.01
C LEU A 166 -23.12 59.64 21.59
N VAL A 167 -21.82 59.48 21.85
CA VAL A 167 -20.98 60.56 22.36
C VAL A 167 -20.80 61.67 21.33
N THR A 168 -20.57 61.32 20.07
CA THR A 168 -20.42 62.32 18.99
C THR A 168 -21.73 63.06 18.72
N THR A 169 -22.86 62.35 18.66
CA THR A 169 -24.17 63.01 18.55
C THR A 169 -24.47 63.89 19.76
N ALA A 170 -24.29 63.42 20.99
CA ALA A 170 -24.48 64.25 22.17
C ALA A 170 -23.55 65.49 22.18
N ALA A 171 -22.27 65.34 21.82
CA ALA A 171 -21.33 66.45 21.74
C ALA A 171 -21.74 67.51 20.72
N VAL A 172 -22.24 67.09 19.54
CA VAL A 172 -22.77 68.02 18.51
C VAL A 172 -23.94 68.86 19.04
N TRP A 173 -24.78 68.29 19.92
CA TRP A 173 -25.90 69.01 20.53
C TRP A 173 -25.49 69.92 21.71
N PHE A 174 -24.29 69.73 22.28
CA PHE A 174 -23.78 70.49 23.42
C PHE A 174 -22.68 71.50 23.07
N VAL A 175 -22.30 71.66 21.80
CA VAL A 175 -21.46 72.80 21.36
C VAL A 175 -22.33 74.06 21.39
N PRO A 176 -22.08 75.03 22.30
CA PRO A 176 -22.78 76.30 22.28
C PRO A 176 -22.30 77.10 21.06
N GLY A 177 -23.25 77.53 20.22
CA GLY A 177 -23.00 78.49 19.14
C GLY A 177 -22.78 79.90 19.64
#